data_AF-A0A2E2DX73-F1
#
_entry.id   AF-A0A2E2DX73-F1
#
_cell.length_a   1.000
_cell.length_b   1.000
_cell.length_c   1.000
_cell.angle_alpha   90.00
_cell.angle_beta   90.00
_cell.angle_gamma   90.00
#
_symmetry.space_group_name_H-M   'P 1'
#
loop_
_entity.id
_entity.type
_entity.pdbx_description
1 polymer ?
#
loop_
_entity_poly.entity_id
_entity_poly.type
_entity_poly.pdbx_seq_one_letter_code
_entity_poly.pdbx_strand_id
1 'polypeptide(L)'
;MINKKKLRKINFSKLIRISDTPHSISLGFSIGVFASFNPFLGVHIIIAIFISWLLKANYFSSILGTFIGTPLTYPFIWIASLYVGNVFIPVEDFDLSLLGESSFYSLEFLSNIKPLIPSFLIGGLLVGLATAFLSYFFVKKLIIFYRKKKRIKKGTFDD
;
A
#
# COMPACT_ATOMS: atom_id res chain seq x y z
N MET A 1 -8.92 34.94 -3.15
CA MET A 1 -7.61 34.62 -2.51
C MET A 1 -7.83 33.63 -1.38
N ILE A 2 -7.50 32.35 -1.57
CA ILE A 2 -7.72 31.30 -0.55
C ILE A 2 -6.70 31.46 0.58
N ASN A 3 -7.19 31.60 1.81
CA ASN A 3 -6.42 31.91 3.01
C ASN A 3 -5.56 30.70 3.44
N LYS A 4 -4.29 30.69 2.99
CA LYS A 4 -3.28 29.65 3.27
C LYS A 4 -2.96 29.43 4.77
N LYS A 5 -3.48 30.26 5.68
CA LYS A 5 -3.13 30.21 7.12
C LYS A 5 -3.89 29.16 7.95
N LYS A 6 -4.94 28.51 7.42
CA LYS A 6 -5.69 27.47 8.17
C LYS A 6 -5.15 26.04 8.01
N LEU A 7 -4.10 25.83 7.21
CA LEU A 7 -3.50 24.51 6.96
C LEU A 7 -2.28 24.20 7.86
N ARG A 8 -1.81 25.15 8.67
CA ARG A 8 -0.59 25.01 9.48
C ARG A 8 -0.89 24.65 10.93
N LYS A 9 -1.26 23.38 11.16
CA LYS A 9 -0.91 22.65 12.41
C LYS A 9 -1.13 21.15 12.23
N ILE A 10 -0.61 20.61 11.13
CA ILE A 10 -0.37 19.17 11.07
C ILE A 10 0.75 18.91 12.08
N ASN A 11 0.36 18.46 13.26
CA ASN A 11 1.30 18.17 14.34
C ASN A 11 2.07 16.91 13.92
N PHE A 12 3.25 17.09 13.32
CA PHE A 12 4.11 15.97 12.86
C PHE A 12 4.36 14.95 13.97
N SER A 13 4.35 15.38 15.24
CA SER A 13 4.45 14.53 16.43
C SER A 13 3.25 13.60 16.65
N LYS A 14 2.05 13.93 16.13
CA LYS A 14 0.91 13.00 16.09
C LYS A 14 1.02 12.00 14.95
N LEU A 15 1.64 12.39 13.83
CA LEU A 15 1.91 11.48 12.72
C LEU A 15 2.97 10.45 13.13
N ILE A 16 4.06 10.89 13.79
CA ILE A 16 5.19 10.06 14.25
C ILE A 16 4.90 9.50 15.66
N ARG A 17 3.84 8.71 15.83
CA ARG A 17 3.66 7.95 17.09
C ARG A 17 4.47 6.67 17.04
N ILE A 18 5.74 6.76 17.43
CA ILE A 18 6.62 5.61 17.75
C ILE A 18 6.01 4.74 18.88
N SER A 19 5.02 5.25 19.62
CA SER A 19 4.26 4.57 20.66
C SER A 19 2.94 3.92 20.20
N ASP A 20 2.64 3.91 18.90
CA ASP A 20 1.36 3.36 18.43
C ASP A 20 1.18 1.88 18.76
N THR A 21 -0.07 1.46 18.90
CA THR A 21 -0.40 0.06 19.21
C THR A 21 0.03 -0.86 18.06
N PRO A 22 0.36 -2.14 18.31
CA PRO A 22 0.69 -3.08 17.24
C PRO A 22 -0.41 -3.16 16.17
N HIS A 23 -1.67 -2.98 16.58
CA HIS A 23 -2.83 -2.91 15.70
C HIS A 23 -2.80 -1.68 14.77
N SER A 24 -2.54 -0.48 15.28
CA SER A 24 -2.49 0.74 14.46
C SER A 24 -1.37 0.68 13.41
N ILE A 25 -0.21 0.14 13.80
CA ILE A 25 0.94 -0.05 12.91
C ILE A 25 0.63 -1.09 11.83
N SER A 26 0.12 -2.27 12.21
CA SER A 26 -0.20 -3.32 11.25
C SER A 26 -1.33 -2.93 10.31
N LEU A 27 -2.35 -2.21 10.81
CA LEU A 27 -3.44 -1.67 10.01
C LEU A 27 -2.91 -0.65 9.01
N GLY A 28 -2.10 0.31 9.46
CA GLY A 28 -1.44 1.28 8.59
C GLY A 28 -0.67 0.60 7.47
N PHE A 29 0.21 -0.35 7.83
CA PHE A 29 0.98 -1.11 6.84
C PHE A 29 0.09 -1.82 5.80
N SER A 30 -0.96 -2.51 6.25
CA SER A 30 -1.88 -3.21 5.34
C SER A 30 -2.63 -2.27 4.39
N ILE A 31 -2.98 -1.05 4.84
CA ILE A 31 -3.56 -0.01 3.99
C ILE A 31 -2.55 0.44 2.92
N GLY A 32 -1.28 0.57 3.30
CA GLY A 32 -0.20 0.86 2.36
C GLY A 32 -0.04 -0.20 1.29
N VAL A 33 -0.01 -1.47 1.71
CA VAL A 33 0.05 -2.63 0.81
C VAL A 33 -1.14 -2.61 -0.16
N PHE A 34 -2.36 -2.47 0.37
CA PHE A 34 -3.57 -2.40 -0.44
C PHE A 34 -3.51 -1.28 -1.48
N ALA A 35 -3.07 -0.09 -1.09
CA ALA A 35 -3.01 1.06 -1.97
C ALA A 35 -2.07 0.85 -3.17
N SER A 36 -1.04 0.00 -3.05
CA SER A 36 -0.15 -0.37 -4.15
C SER A 36 -0.81 -1.20 -5.25
N PHE A 37 -1.97 -1.82 -5.00
CA PHE A 37 -2.75 -2.58 -5.99
C PHE A 37 -3.67 -1.66 -6.79
N ASN A 38 -3.11 -0.59 -7.34
CA ASN A 38 -3.83 0.40 -8.13
C ASN A 38 -3.03 0.73 -9.41
N PRO A 39 -3.67 0.89 -10.58
CA PRO A 39 -2.94 1.17 -11.82
C PRO A 39 -2.28 2.55 -11.82
N PHE A 40 -2.68 3.46 -10.92
CA PHE A 40 -2.15 4.83 -10.86
C PHE A 40 -0.82 4.91 -10.08
N LEU A 41 0.28 4.98 -10.81
CA LEU A 41 1.62 5.16 -10.25
C LEU A 41 1.74 6.49 -9.48
N GLY A 42 2.36 6.44 -8.31
CA GLY A 42 2.54 7.60 -7.40
C GLY A 42 1.29 8.00 -6.60
N VAL A 43 0.08 7.79 -7.12
CA VAL A 43 -1.17 8.16 -6.44
C VAL A 43 -1.44 7.26 -5.22
N HIS A 44 -0.93 6.03 -5.22
CA HIS A 44 -1.08 5.07 -4.12
C HIS A 44 -0.58 5.59 -2.76
N ILE A 45 0.45 6.46 -2.71
CA ILE A 45 0.89 7.07 -1.44
C ILE A 45 -0.18 7.99 -0.87
N ILE A 46 -0.82 8.79 -1.73
CA ILE A 46 -1.90 9.70 -1.34
C ILE A 46 -3.10 8.89 -0.86
N ILE A 47 -3.46 7.83 -1.59
CA ILE A 47 -4.53 6.90 -1.21
C ILE A 47 -4.22 6.25 0.14
N ALA A 48 -3.01 5.76 0.35
CA ALA A 48 -2.60 5.13 1.60
C ALA A 48 -2.72 6.08 2.80
N ILE A 49 -2.26 7.33 2.64
CA ILE A 49 -2.37 8.37 3.67
C ILE A 49 -3.84 8.71 3.93
N PHE A 50 -4.65 8.86 2.88
CA PHE A 50 -6.06 9.21 2.98
C PHE A 50 -6.88 8.13 3.69
N ILE A 51 -6.71 6.86 3.30
CA ILE A 51 -7.39 5.73 3.94
C ILE A 51 -6.91 5.57 5.39
N SER A 52 -5.61 5.76 5.64
CA SER A 52 -5.07 5.70 7.01
C SER A 52 -5.61 6.80 7.89
N TRP A 53 -5.82 8.01 7.35
CA TRP A 53 -6.50 9.09 8.08
C TRP A 53 -7.93 8.71 8.46
N LEU A 54 -8.69 8.16 7.50
CA LEU A 54 -10.08 7.77 7.70
C LEU A 54 -10.22 6.68 8.77
N LEU A 55 -9.35 5.68 8.73
CA LEU A 55 -9.34 4.55 9.66
C LEU A 55 -8.53 4.81 10.94
N LYS A 56 -8.01 6.03 11.11
CA LYS A 56 -7.14 6.44 12.24
C LYS A 56 -5.95 5.49 12.46
N ALA A 57 -5.40 4.97 11.37
CA ALA A 57 -4.23 4.09 11.36
C ALA A 57 -2.91 4.89 11.33
N ASN A 58 -1.79 4.21 11.54
CA ASN A 58 -0.48 4.85 11.56
C ASN A 58 -0.01 5.22 10.13
N TYR A 59 0.11 6.52 9.85
CA TYR A 59 0.52 7.06 8.54
C TYR A 59 1.92 6.64 8.09
N PHE A 60 2.88 6.56 9.01
CA PHE A 60 4.23 6.14 8.65
C PHE A 60 4.23 4.69 8.20
N SER A 61 3.49 3.86 8.92
CA SER A 61 3.34 2.44 8.59
C SER A 61 2.65 2.26 7.25
N SER A 62 1.64 3.08 6.93
CA SER A 62 1.00 3.04 5.62
C SER A 62 1.92 3.46 4.49
N ILE A 63 2.70 4.53 4.66
CA ILE A 63 3.70 4.92 3.66
C ILE A 63 4.72 3.78 3.49
N LEU A 64 5.20 3.16 4.57
CA LEU A 64 6.10 2.01 4.49
C LEU A 64 5.46 0.82 3.74
N GLY A 65 4.17 0.57 3.97
CA GLY A 65 3.43 -0.46 3.24
C GLY A 65 3.38 -0.21 1.75
N THR A 66 3.36 1.05 1.31
CA THR A 66 3.37 1.36 -0.13
C THR A 66 4.66 1.00 -0.85
N PHE A 67 5.78 0.87 -0.12
CA PHE A 67 7.04 0.40 -0.70
C PHE A 67 7.01 -1.07 -1.12
N ILE A 68 5.93 -1.81 -0.85
CA ILE A 68 5.70 -3.11 -1.48
C ILE A 68 5.40 -2.94 -2.98
N GLY A 69 4.92 -1.77 -3.42
CA GLY A 69 4.76 -1.39 -4.83
C GLY A 69 6.01 -0.69 -5.38
N THR A 70 7.15 -1.38 -5.41
CA THR A 70 8.36 -0.93 -6.12
C THR A 70 8.28 -1.21 -7.63
N PRO A 71 9.06 -0.53 -8.48
CA PRO A 71 9.16 -0.86 -9.91
C PRO A 71 9.44 -2.34 -10.19
N LEU A 72 10.16 -3.02 -9.28
CA LEU A 72 10.46 -4.44 -9.39
C LEU A 72 9.22 -5.33 -9.11
N THR A 73 8.36 -4.92 -8.18
CA THR A 73 7.18 -5.70 -7.78
C THR A 73 5.93 -5.37 -8.59
N TYR A 74 5.89 -4.20 -9.24
CA TYR A 74 4.76 -3.77 -10.07
C TYR A 74 4.37 -4.78 -11.16
N PRO A 75 5.30 -5.34 -11.97
CA PRO A 75 4.94 -6.34 -12.98
C PRO A 75 4.18 -7.52 -12.37
N PHE A 76 4.60 -8.02 -11.21
CA PHE A 76 3.93 -9.12 -10.51
C PHE A 76 2.53 -8.72 -10.01
N ILE A 77 2.41 -7.52 -9.43
CA ILE A 77 1.11 -6.97 -9.00
C ILE A 77 0.17 -6.84 -10.19
N TRP A 78 0.67 -6.37 -11.34
CA TRP A 78 -0.10 -6.20 -12.56
C TRP A 78 -0.57 -7.52 -13.14
N ILE A 79 0.34 -8.48 -13.29
CA ILE A 79 0.00 -9.83 -13.76
C ILE A 79 -1.05 -10.46 -12.86
N ALA A 80 -0.85 -10.45 -11.53
CA ALA A 80 -1.79 -11.06 -10.59
C ALA A 80 -3.16 -10.38 -10.62
N SER A 81 -3.18 -9.03 -10.65
CA SER A 81 -4.42 -8.25 -10.67
C SER A 81 -5.16 -8.44 -11.99
N LEU A 82 -4.47 -8.45 -13.13
CA LEU A 82 -5.11 -8.68 -14.42
C LEU A 82 -5.57 -10.12 -14.58
N TYR A 83 -4.80 -11.10 -14.13
CA TYR A 83 -5.23 -12.50 -14.19
C TYR A 83 -6.51 -12.74 -13.40
N VAL A 84 -6.58 -12.22 -12.16
CA VAL A 84 -7.79 -12.31 -11.33
C VAL A 84 -8.93 -11.47 -11.91
N GLY A 85 -8.63 -10.27 -12.41
CA GLY A 85 -9.61 -9.35 -12.99
C GLY A 85 -10.24 -9.87 -14.28
N ASN A 86 -9.46 -10.52 -15.15
CA ASN A 86 -9.88 -11.02 -16.45
C ASN A 86 -10.94 -12.12 -16.32
N VAL A 87 -10.94 -12.86 -15.20
CA VAL A 87 -12.03 -13.79 -14.84
C VAL A 87 -13.39 -13.08 -14.73
N PHE A 88 -13.42 -11.80 -14.34
CA PHE A 88 -14.66 -11.03 -14.15
C PHE A 88 -14.95 -10.07 -15.31
N ILE A 89 -13.93 -9.35 -15.79
CA ILE A 89 -13.99 -8.47 -16.96
C ILE A 89 -12.92 -8.93 -17.94
N PRO A 90 -13.28 -9.77 -18.92
CA PRO A 90 -12.36 -10.23 -19.93
C PRO A 90 -11.83 -9.08 -20.78
N VAL A 91 -10.53 -9.13 -21.07
CA VAL A 91 -9.87 -8.21 -22.00
C VAL A 91 -9.04 -9.06 -22.96
N GLU A 92 -9.35 -8.98 -24.25
CA GLU A 92 -8.85 -9.89 -25.28
C GLU A 92 -7.40 -9.57 -25.72
N ASP A 93 -6.97 -8.31 -25.62
CA ASP A 93 -5.67 -7.84 -26.14
C ASP A 93 -4.65 -7.52 -25.03
N PHE A 94 -4.52 -8.39 -24.02
CA PHE A 94 -3.48 -8.21 -23.00
C PHE A 94 -2.14 -8.80 -23.45
N ASP A 95 -1.31 -7.98 -24.09
CA ASP A 95 0.08 -8.34 -24.36
C ASP A 95 1.00 -7.92 -23.20
N LEU A 96 1.55 -8.93 -22.52
CA LEU A 96 2.51 -8.77 -21.42
C LEU A 96 3.84 -8.12 -21.85
N SER A 97 4.18 -8.18 -23.13
CA SER A 97 5.40 -7.57 -23.68
C SER A 97 5.38 -6.04 -23.58
N LEU A 98 4.18 -5.42 -23.65
CA LEU A 98 3.99 -3.97 -23.56
C LEU A 98 4.41 -3.38 -22.19
N LEU A 99 4.37 -4.19 -21.13
CA LEU A 99 4.80 -3.80 -19.78
C LEU A 99 6.33 -3.83 -19.61
N GLY A 100 7.05 -4.52 -20.51
CA GLY A 100 8.51 -4.70 -20.44
C GLY A 100 9.31 -3.68 -21.23
N GLU A 101 8.77 -3.19 -22.35
CA GLU A 101 9.51 -2.29 -23.27
C GLU A 101 9.23 -0.80 -23.06
N SER A 102 8.07 -0.45 -22.50
CA SER A 102 7.68 0.94 -22.34
C SER A 102 8.11 1.50 -20.98
N SER A 103 8.58 2.75 -20.97
CA SER A 103 8.77 3.48 -19.73
C SER A 103 7.40 3.73 -19.09
N PHE A 104 7.22 3.30 -17.83
CA PHE A 104 5.98 3.40 -17.05
C PHE A 104 5.32 4.80 -16.97
N TYR A 105 6.00 5.84 -17.45
CA TYR A 105 5.55 7.24 -17.46
C TYR A 105 5.28 7.80 -18.87
N SER A 106 5.38 6.99 -19.92
CA SER A 106 5.13 7.46 -21.29
C SER A 106 3.63 7.65 -21.56
N LEU A 107 3.30 8.57 -22.47
CA LEU A 107 1.90 8.75 -22.92
C LEU A 107 1.35 7.49 -23.61
N GLU A 108 2.23 6.77 -24.29
CA GLU A 108 1.93 5.51 -24.98
C GLU A 108 1.58 4.38 -24.00
N PHE A 109 2.28 4.32 -22.86
CA PHE A 109 1.90 3.43 -21.76
C PHE A 109 0.47 3.76 -21.29
N LEU A 110 0.15 5.04 -21.12
CA LEU A 110 -1.17 5.46 -20.65
C LEU A 110 -2.32 5.04 -21.61
N SER A 111 -2.10 5.12 -22.93
CA SER A 111 -3.07 4.65 -23.92
C SER A 111 -3.24 3.13 -23.91
N ASN A 112 -2.13 2.39 -23.74
CA ASN A 112 -2.14 0.93 -23.74
C ASN A 112 -2.77 0.33 -22.48
N ILE A 113 -2.63 1.01 -21.33
CA ILE A 113 -3.21 0.53 -20.06
C ILE A 113 -4.69 0.85 -19.92
N LYS A 114 -5.18 1.89 -20.61
CA LYS A 114 -6.58 2.37 -20.49
C LYS A 114 -7.63 1.25 -20.63
N PRO A 115 -7.57 0.37 -21.64
CA PRO A 115 -8.52 -0.75 -21.75
C PRO A 115 -8.37 -1.79 -20.63
N LEU A 116 -7.18 -1.90 -20.01
CA LEU A 116 -6.90 -2.85 -18.94
C LEU A 116 -7.36 -2.36 -17.57
N ILE A 117 -7.62 -1.06 -17.40
CA ILE A 117 -7.99 -0.45 -16.11
C ILE A 117 -9.18 -1.16 -15.43
N PRO A 118 -10.32 -1.46 -16.10
CA PRO A 118 -11.48 -2.05 -15.41
C PRO A 118 -11.16 -3.44 -14.84
N SER A 119 -10.49 -4.28 -15.64
CA SER A 119 -10.05 -5.61 -15.22
C SER A 119 -9.05 -5.51 -14.07
N PHE A 120 -8.05 -4.63 -14.20
CA PHE A 120 -7.07 -4.38 -13.15
C PHE A 120 -7.75 -3.93 -11.85
N LEU A 121 -8.71 -3.01 -11.89
CA LEU A 121 -9.33 -2.48 -10.68
C LEU A 121 -10.05 -3.56 -9.88
N ILE A 122 -10.71 -4.51 -10.56
CA ILE A 122 -11.40 -5.62 -9.89
C ILE A 122 -10.38 -6.59 -9.30
N GLY A 123 -9.41 -7.05 -10.09
CA GLY A 123 -8.44 -8.00 -9.56
C GLY A 123 -7.49 -7.36 -8.55
N GLY A 124 -7.14 -6.09 -8.71
CA GLY A 124 -6.37 -5.29 -7.76
C GLY A 124 -7.12 -5.10 -6.44
N LEU A 125 -8.44 -4.89 -6.47
CA LEU A 125 -9.27 -4.89 -5.27
C LEU A 125 -9.20 -6.25 -4.55
N LEU A 126 -9.38 -7.36 -5.27
CA LEU A 126 -9.41 -8.70 -4.69
C LEU A 126 -8.05 -9.15 -4.15
N VAL A 127 -7.02 -9.11 -5.01
CA VAL A 127 -5.64 -9.47 -4.65
C VAL A 127 -5.09 -8.50 -3.61
N GLY A 128 -5.39 -7.20 -3.74
CA GLY A 128 -5.02 -6.19 -2.77
C GLY A 128 -5.63 -6.44 -1.41
N LEU A 129 -6.92 -6.78 -1.32
CA LEU A 129 -7.56 -7.11 -0.04
C LEU A 129 -6.95 -8.37 0.59
N ALA A 130 -6.72 -9.41 -0.21
CA ALA A 130 -6.10 -10.65 0.27
C ALA A 130 -4.68 -10.41 0.80
N THR A 131 -3.85 -9.69 0.06
CA THR A 131 -2.47 -9.37 0.46
C THR A 131 -2.42 -8.39 1.63
N ALA A 132 -3.32 -7.41 1.68
CA ALA A 132 -3.47 -6.51 2.82
C ALA A 132 -3.85 -7.28 4.10
N PHE A 133 -4.83 -8.19 4.01
CA PHE A 133 -5.21 -9.06 5.12
C PHE A 133 -4.01 -9.87 5.62
N LEU A 134 -3.29 -10.56 4.73
CA LEU A 134 -2.09 -11.32 5.07
C LEU A 134 -1.01 -10.45 5.73
N SER A 135 -0.74 -9.27 5.16
CA SER A 135 0.26 -8.33 5.66
C SER A 135 -0.08 -7.83 7.07
N TYR A 136 -1.36 -7.61 7.37
CA TYR A 136 -1.81 -7.18 8.69
C TYR A 136 -1.43 -8.20 9.76
N PHE A 137 -1.73 -9.49 9.56
CA PHE A 137 -1.37 -10.53 10.55
C PHE A 137 0.13 -10.71 10.67
N PHE A 138 0.84 -10.70 9.54
CA PHE A 138 2.29 -10.83 9.52
C PHE A 138 2.98 -9.72 10.32
N VAL A 139 2.66 -8.46 10.01
CA VAL A 139 3.23 -7.29 10.70
C VAL A 139 2.83 -7.25 12.18
N LYS A 140 1.56 -7.56 12.49
CA LYS A 140 1.11 -7.62 13.89
C LYS A 140 1.89 -8.66 14.70
N LYS A 141 2.11 -9.85 14.14
CA LYS A 141 2.89 -10.92 14.77
C LYS A 141 4.34 -10.52 14.97
N LEU A 142 4.97 -9.91 13.96
CA LEU A 142 6.34 -9.41 14.05
C LEU A 142 6.51 -8.35 15.15
N ILE A 143 5.61 -7.37 15.23
CA ILE A 143 5.68 -6.30 16.23
C ILE A 143 5.51 -6.86 17.64
N ILE A 144 4.54 -7.76 17.86
CA ILE A 144 4.31 -8.39 19.17
C ILE A 144 5.55 -9.18 19.59
N PHE A 145 6.12 -9.97 18.67
CA PHE A 145 7.33 -10.73 18.92
C PHE A 145 8.52 -9.83 19.30
N TYR A 146 8.75 -8.77 18.53
CA TYR A 146 9.81 -7.80 18.80
C TYR A 146 9.63 -7.08 20.14
N ARG A 147 8.40 -6.66 20.48
CA ARG A 147 8.09 -6.02 21.77
C ARG A 147 8.26 -6.98 22.95
N LYS A 148 7.89 -8.25 22.80
CA LYS A 148 8.09 -9.27 23.85
C LYS A 148 9.58 -9.48 24.13
N LYS A 149 10.40 -9.63 23.08
CA LYS A 149 11.86 -9.80 23.21
C LYS A 149 12.52 -8.59 23.87
N LYS A 150 12.09 -7.36 23.52
CA LYS A 150 12.61 -6.12 24.12
C LYS A 150 12.23 -5.97 25.61
N ARG A 151 11.05 -6.43 26.03
CA ARG A 151 10.65 -6.43 27.45
C ARG A 151 11.48 -7.41 28.28
N ILE A 152 11.70 -8.63 27.77
CA ILE A 152 12.54 -9.64 28.44
C ILE A 152 13.95 -9.10 28.64
N LYS A 153 14.54 -8.47 27.62
CA LYS A 153 15.89 -7.89 27.70
C LYS A 153 15.99 -6.65 28.62
N LYS A 154 14.88 -6.04 29.05
CA LYS A 154 14.92 -4.96 30.06
C LYS A 154 14.85 -5.53 31.48
N GLY A 155 14.01 -6.55 31.71
CA GLY A 155 13.92 -7.19 33.03
C GLY A 155 15.21 -7.90 33.46
N THR A 156 16.02 -8.39 32.52
CA THR A 156 17.29 -9.08 32.84
C THR A 156 18.47 -8.16 33.22
N PHE A 157 18.29 -6.84 33.22
CA PHE A 157 19.34 -5.88 33.63
C PHE A 157 18.98 -5.11 34.90
N ASP A 158 17.77 -5.33 35.44
CA ASP A 158 17.26 -4.66 36.65
C ASP A 158 17.27 -5.61 37.88
N ASP A 159 17.79 -6.84 37.74
CA ASP A 159 18.02 -7.86 38.79
C ASP A 159 19.53 -8.03 39.04
#